data_AF-A0A2N0MEE1-F1
#
_entry.id   AF-A0A2N0MEE1-F1
#
_cell.length_a   1.000
_cell.length_b   1.000
_cell.length_c   1.000
_cell.angle_alpha   90.00
_cell.angle_beta   90.00
_cell.angle_gamma   90.00
#
_symmetry.space_group_name_H-M   'P 1'
#
loop_
_entity.id
_entity.type
_entity.pdbx_description
1 polymer ?
#
loop_
_entity_poly.entity_id
_entity_poly.type
_entity_poly.pdbx_seq_one_letter_code
_entity_poly.pdbx_strand_id
1 'polypeptide(L)'
;MLESFQREAVQRTLIPAGSQLTPATAFGLVRDMPYKRAKSRSPDAIVTEWQGTCSGKHYLLKELFEEMGVPTKVMMCTHQFDRDNTAHFPESLRKLTEAGPVPDVHTFLRLEIGNGWMDVDATWPVQAGSLGMPVNREFLPGVSMSLACNAIEYFDVPGGVEPQAFKEDLIRRFCGGEVDRREAFILGMSAWLAENTV
;
A
#
# COMPACT_ATOMS: atom_id res chain seq x y z
N MET A 1 -5.46 15.32 9.82
CA MET A 1 -5.83 14.10 9.07
C MET A 1 -6.55 13.09 9.95
N LEU A 2 -6.14 12.91 11.20
CA LEU A 2 -6.70 11.91 12.11
C LEU A 2 -8.20 12.10 12.39
N GLU A 3 -8.63 13.34 12.64
CA GLU A 3 -10.05 13.65 12.89
C GLU A 3 -10.92 13.38 11.65
N SER A 4 -10.48 13.80 10.46
CA SER A 4 -11.22 13.57 9.21
C SER A 4 -11.32 12.07 8.90
N PHE A 5 -10.24 11.32 9.09
CA PHE A 5 -10.21 9.87 8.93
C PHE A 5 -11.15 9.17 9.93
N GLN A 6 -11.12 9.55 11.21
CA GLN A 6 -12.01 8.99 12.23
C GLN A 6 -13.47 9.25 11.91
N ARG A 7 -13.81 10.48 11.51
CA ARG A 7 -15.18 10.86 11.14
C ARG A 7 -15.68 10.02 9.96
N GLU A 8 -14.85 9.84 8.93
CA GLU A 8 -15.20 9.03 7.76
C GLU A 8 -15.39 7.55 8.14
N ALA A 9 -14.51 6.99 8.98
CA ALA A 9 -14.63 5.62 9.46
C ALA A 9 -15.92 5.38 10.27
N VAL A 10 -16.33 6.34 11.09
CA VAL A 10 -17.62 6.32 11.82
C VAL A 10 -18.80 6.42 10.85
N GLN A 11 -18.74 7.34 9.89
CA GLN A 11 -19.79 7.51 8.88
C GLN A 11 -20.02 6.24 8.06
N ARG A 12 -18.95 5.50 7.79
CA ARG A 12 -18.96 4.19 7.11
C ARG A 12 -19.27 3.00 8.01
N THR A 13 -19.61 3.26 9.27
CA THR A 13 -19.94 2.25 10.30
C THR A 13 -18.84 1.22 10.56
N LEU A 14 -17.57 1.56 10.27
CA LEU A 14 -16.41 0.69 10.46
C LEU A 14 -15.92 0.69 11.91
N ILE A 15 -16.20 1.78 12.65
CA ILE A 15 -15.96 1.91 14.08
C ILE A 15 -17.12 2.64 14.76
N PRO A 16 -17.39 2.41 16.05
CA PRO A 16 -18.38 3.17 16.81
C PRO A 16 -18.02 4.65 16.95
N ALA A 17 -19.03 5.52 17.04
CA ALA A 17 -18.84 6.93 17.38
C ALA A 17 -18.14 7.08 18.75
N GLY A 18 -17.21 8.04 18.85
CA GLY A 18 -16.41 8.27 20.07
C GLY A 18 -15.25 7.30 20.28
N SER A 19 -15.04 6.32 19.39
CA SER A 19 -13.88 5.41 19.47
C SER A 19 -12.58 6.17 19.30
N GLN A 20 -11.63 5.98 20.22
CA GLN A 20 -10.27 6.51 20.05
C GLN A 20 -9.50 5.66 19.04
N LEU A 21 -8.90 6.31 18.04
CA LEU A 21 -8.01 5.61 17.11
C LEU A 21 -6.67 5.30 17.78
N THR A 22 -6.25 4.05 17.66
CA THR A 22 -4.90 3.57 17.97
C THR A 22 -4.14 3.29 16.67
N PRO A 23 -2.80 3.14 16.71
CA PRO A 23 -2.03 2.71 15.55
C PRO A 23 -2.55 1.42 14.92
N ALA A 24 -2.93 0.44 15.75
CA ALA A 24 -3.45 -0.85 15.28
C ALA A 24 -4.80 -0.71 14.56
N THR A 25 -5.73 0.10 15.10
CA THR A 25 -7.03 0.32 14.46
C THR A 25 -6.90 1.17 13.19
N ALA A 26 -6.01 2.16 13.17
CA ALA A 26 -5.73 2.96 11.97
C ALA A 26 -5.13 2.09 10.86
N PHE A 27 -4.14 1.25 11.21
CA PHE A 27 -3.57 0.26 10.30
C PHE A 27 -4.65 -0.65 9.70
N GLY A 28 -5.48 -1.27 10.54
CA GLY A 28 -6.53 -2.18 10.09
C GLY A 28 -7.52 -1.52 9.12
N LEU A 29 -7.98 -0.31 9.47
CA LEU A 29 -8.91 0.45 8.64
C LEU A 29 -8.31 0.83 7.27
N VAL A 30 -7.05 1.29 7.22
CA VAL A 30 -6.40 1.63 5.94
C VAL A 30 -6.05 0.39 5.13
N ARG A 31 -5.60 -0.69 5.79
CA ARG A 31 -5.34 -1.98 5.13
C ARG A 31 -6.57 -2.47 4.40
N ASP A 32 -7.72 -2.43 5.07
CA ASP A 32 -8.98 -2.98 4.55
C ASP A 32 -9.70 -2.06 3.55
N MET A 33 -9.15 -0.87 3.26
CA MET A 33 -9.58 -0.12 2.08
C MET A 33 -9.37 -0.94 0.80
N PRO A 34 -10.29 -0.89 -0.18
CA PRO A 34 -10.07 -1.53 -1.48
C PRO A 34 -8.76 -1.09 -2.14
N TYR A 35 -8.05 -2.06 -2.75
CA TYR A 35 -6.87 -1.78 -3.57
C TYR A 35 -7.30 -1.19 -4.92
N LYS A 36 -7.50 0.13 -4.95
CA LYS A 36 -7.99 0.84 -6.13
C LYS A 36 -7.41 2.24 -6.21
N ARG A 37 -7.16 2.72 -7.44
CA ARG A 37 -6.71 4.10 -7.66
C ARG A 37 -7.82 5.07 -7.27
N ALA A 38 -7.59 5.90 -6.26
CA ALA A 38 -8.37 7.11 -6.02
C ALA A 38 -8.04 8.19 -7.07
N LYS A 39 -8.79 9.29 -7.07
CA LYS A 39 -8.55 10.43 -7.99
C LYS A 39 -7.15 11.02 -7.87
N SER A 40 -6.55 10.93 -6.68
CA SER A 40 -5.17 11.31 -6.38
C SER A 40 -4.61 10.41 -5.29
N ARG A 41 -3.32 10.57 -4.99
CA ARG A 41 -2.64 9.85 -3.90
C ARG A 41 -2.58 10.68 -2.61
N SER A 42 -3.26 11.84 -2.56
CA SER A 42 -3.28 12.66 -1.35
C SER A 42 -4.13 11.99 -0.27
N PRO A 43 -3.72 12.03 1.01
CA PRO A 43 -4.49 11.43 2.09
C PRO A 43 -5.97 11.83 2.11
N ASP A 44 -6.30 13.10 1.86
CA ASP A 44 -7.70 13.55 1.75
C ASP A 44 -8.52 12.79 0.69
N ALA A 45 -7.93 12.51 -0.48
CA ALA A 45 -8.61 11.75 -1.53
C ALA A 45 -8.80 10.28 -1.13
N ILE A 46 -7.77 9.68 -0.53
CA ILE A 46 -7.82 8.30 -0.03
C ILE A 46 -8.90 8.16 1.05
N VAL A 47 -9.02 9.12 1.98
CA VAL A 47 -10.08 9.13 2.99
C VAL A 47 -11.45 9.31 2.34
N THR A 48 -11.64 10.33 1.50
CA THR A 48 -12.94 10.67 0.90
C THR A 48 -13.48 9.52 0.03
N GLU A 49 -12.63 8.91 -0.78
CA GLU A 49 -13.03 7.80 -1.66
C GLU A 49 -12.94 6.43 -0.96
N TRP A 50 -12.26 6.37 0.18
CA TRP A 50 -11.98 5.18 0.98
C TRP A 50 -11.35 4.04 0.18
N GLN A 51 -10.40 4.39 -0.69
CA GLN A 51 -9.69 3.44 -1.54
C GLN A 51 -8.29 3.95 -1.83
N GLY A 52 -7.34 3.04 -2.05
CA GLY A 52 -5.98 3.43 -2.40
C GLY A 52 -5.15 2.25 -2.90
N THR A 53 -4.10 2.55 -3.66
CA THR A 53 -3.02 1.60 -3.94
C THR A 53 -1.92 1.70 -2.88
N CYS A 54 -0.81 0.95 -3.04
CA CYS A 54 0.28 0.93 -2.05
C CYS A 54 0.78 2.34 -1.68
N SER A 55 1.01 3.23 -2.65
CA SER A 55 1.47 4.60 -2.33
C SER A 55 0.42 5.41 -1.57
N GLY A 56 -0.83 5.44 -2.04
CA GLY A 56 -1.88 6.26 -1.41
C GLY A 56 -2.20 5.82 0.02
N LYS A 57 -2.35 4.50 0.23
CA LYS A 57 -2.58 3.94 1.56
C LYS A 57 -1.45 4.26 2.54
N HIS A 58 -0.20 4.12 2.13
CA HIS A 58 0.94 4.38 3.01
C HIS A 58 1.18 5.87 3.25
N TYR A 59 0.86 6.75 2.30
CA TYR A 59 0.91 8.20 2.56
C TYR A 59 -0.14 8.61 3.59
N LEU A 60 -1.35 8.05 3.51
CA LEU A 60 -2.37 8.25 4.55
C LEU A 60 -1.88 7.71 5.90
N LEU A 61 -1.39 6.47 5.95
CA LEU A 61 -0.91 5.87 7.21
C LEU A 61 0.24 6.67 7.83
N LYS A 62 1.15 7.21 7.02
CA LYS A 62 2.22 8.08 7.51
C LYS A 62 1.65 9.26 8.30
N GLU A 63 0.71 10.00 7.71
CA GLU A 63 0.10 11.16 8.39
C GLU A 63 -0.65 10.74 9.65
N LEU A 64 -1.38 9.63 9.62
CA LEU A 64 -2.08 9.12 10.79
C LEU A 64 -1.12 8.74 11.93
N PHE A 65 -0.03 8.03 11.62
CA PHE A 65 0.96 7.64 12.62
C PHE A 65 1.72 8.84 13.18
N GLU A 66 2.10 9.79 12.35
CA GLU A 66 2.78 11.01 12.81
C GLU A 66 1.88 11.88 13.70
N GLU A 67 0.59 12.04 13.36
CA GLU A 67 -0.38 12.73 14.24
C GLU A 67 -0.61 11.99 15.57
N MET A 68 -0.38 10.67 15.61
CA MET A 68 -0.35 9.88 16.84
C MET A 68 1.00 9.90 17.57
N GLY A 69 1.98 10.67 17.08
CA GLY A 69 3.31 10.79 17.69
C GLY A 69 4.24 9.60 17.42
N VAL A 70 3.99 8.81 16.38
CA VAL A 70 4.84 7.69 15.96
C VAL A 70 5.74 8.13 14.79
N PRO A 71 7.07 8.26 15.00
CA PRO A 71 7.98 8.63 13.92
C PRO A 71 7.92 7.62 12.78
N THR A 72 7.72 8.12 11.56
CA THR A 72 7.42 7.28 10.40
C THR A 72 8.22 7.71 9.18
N LYS A 73 8.82 6.75 8.49
CA LYS A 73 9.51 6.94 7.21
C LYS A 73 8.74 6.28 6.08
N VAL A 74 8.72 6.92 4.91
CA VAL A 74 8.29 6.28 3.67
C VAL A 74 9.47 5.52 3.10
N MET A 75 9.24 4.25 2.82
CA MET A 75 10.20 3.38 2.14
C MET A 75 9.65 2.99 0.78
N MET A 76 10.55 2.76 -0.17
CA MET A 76 10.21 2.17 -1.44
C MET A 76 11.13 1.00 -1.74
N CYS A 77 10.65 0.06 -2.54
CA CYS A 77 11.51 -0.95 -3.13
C CYS A 77 11.14 -1.21 -4.58
N THR A 78 12.14 -1.59 -5.36
CA THR A 78 11.91 -2.15 -6.70
C THR A 78 11.54 -3.62 -6.58
N HIS A 79 10.68 -4.09 -7.46
CA HIS A 79 10.29 -5.49 -7.56
C HIS A 79 9.79 -5.81 -8.97
N GLN A 80 9.52 -7.09 -9.23
CA GLN A 80 9.00 -7.52 -10.52
C GLN A 80 7.85 -8.51 -10.32
N PHE A 81 6.81 -8.38 -11.14
CA PHE A 81 5.82 -9.43 -11.33
C PHE A 81 6.33 -10.41 -12.37
N ASP A 82 6.48 -11.68 -12.01
CA ASP A 82 6.99 -12.73 -12.88
C ASP A 82 6.04 -13.93 -12.91
N ARG A 83 6.41 -14.98 -13.64
CA ARG A 83 5.56 -16.17 -13.78
C ARG A 83 5.36 -16.92 -12.46
N ASP A 84 6.31 -16.83 -11.54
CA ASP A 84 6.28 -17.57 -10.28
C ASP A 84 5.36 -16.86 -9.27
N ASN A 85 5.54 -15.55 -9.09
CA ASN A 85 4.75 -14.77 -8.14
C ASN A 85 3.35 -14.38 -8.65
N THR A 86 3.07 -14.54 -9.95
CA THR A 86 1.73 -14.33 -10.54
C THR A 86 1.02 -15.62 -10.94
N ALA A 87 1.54 -16.80 -10.60
CA ALA A 87 0.99 -18.08 -11.07
C ALA A 87 -0.52 -18.26 -10.80
N HIS A 88 -1.00 -17.71 -9.68
CA HIS A 88 -2.38 -17.77 -9.21
C HIS A 88 -3.25 -16.57 -9.65
N PHE A 89 -2.70 -15.61 -10.39
CA PHE A 89 -3.44 -14.46 -10.92
C PHE A 89 -4.29 -14.86 -12.13
N PRO A 90 -5.32 -14.08 -12.49
CA PRO A 90 -6.10 -14.29 -13.70
C PRO A 90 -5.23 -14.28 -14.96
N GLU A 91 -5.67 -15.03 -15.99
CA GLU A 91 -4.95 -15.17 -17.26
C GLU A 91 -4.60 -13.83 -17.92
N SER A 92 -5.50 -12.84 -17.81
CA SER A 92 -5.27 -11.49 -18.33
C SER A 92 -4.02 -10.82 -17.75
N LEU A 93 -3.72 -11.04 -16.46
CA LEU A 93 -2.51 -10.53 -15.81
C LEU A 93 -1.29 -11.39 -16.13
N ARG A 94 -1.44 -12.72 -16.14
CA ARG A 94 -0.33 -13.63 -16.48
C ARG A 94 0.18 -13.42 -17.90
N LYS A 95 -0.69 -13.04 -18.85
CA LYS A 95 -0.26 -12.67 -20.22
C LYS A 95 0.74 -11.52 -20.25
N LEU A 96 0.66 -10.57 -19.32
CA LEU A 96 1.58 -9.44 -19.26
C LEU A 96 2.99 -9.86 -18.81
N THR A 97 3.14 -11.00 -18.12
CA THR A 97 4.45 -11.54 -17.70
C THR A 97 5.03 -12.53 -18.72
N GLU A 98 4.32 -12.82 -19.83
CA GLU A 98 4.78 -13.80 -20.81
C GLU A 98 6.04 -13.37 -21.56
N ALA A 99 6.11 -12.07 -21.90
CA ALA A 99 7.25 -11.44 -22.57
C ALA A 99 8.46 -11.20 -21.62
N GLY A 100 8.30 -11.50 -20.34
CA GLY A 100 9.29 -11.29 -19.28
C GLY A 100 8.67 -10.61 -18.05
N PRO A 101 9.42 -10.51 -16.95
CA PRO A 101 8.93 -9.88 -15.73
C PRO A 101 8.47 -8.43 -15.97
N VAL A 102 7.41 -8.01 -15.27
CA VAL A 102 6.89 -6.64 -15.31
C VAL A 102 7.48 -5.87 -14.13
N PRO A 103 8.33 -4.85 -14.36
CA PRO A 103 8.94 -4.09 -13.28
C PRO A 103 7.93 -3.15 -12.60
N ASP A 104 8.07 -2.98 -11.29
CA ASP A 104 7.28 -2.04 -10.50
C ASP A 104 8.05 -1.51 -9.28
N VAL A 105 7.53 -0.45 -8.66
CA VAL A 105 8.04 0.14 -7.42
C VAL A 105 6.94 0.09 -6.37
N HIS A 106 7.26 -0.59 -5.27
CA HIS A 106 6.37 -0.73 -4.14
C HIS A 106 6.64 0.34 -3.07
N THR A 107 5.60 0.69 -2.30
CA THR A 107 5.69 1.66 -1.20
C THR A 107 5.22 1.00 0.08
N PHE A 108 5.99 1.16 1.16
CA PHE A 108 5.67 0.70 2.51
C PHE A 108 6.23 1.71 3.52
N LEU A 109 6.04 1.48 4.82
CA LEU A 109 6.53 2.38 5.88
C LEU A 109 7.53 1.70 6.80
N ARG A 110 8.35 2.52 7.45
CA ARG A 110 9.11 2.13 8.65
C ARG A 110 8.68 3.00 9.82
N LEU A 111 8.29 2.37 10.92
CA LEU A 111 7.87 3.06 12.14
C LEU A 111 8.94 2.88 13.21
N GLU A 112 9.27 3.95 13.94
CA GLU A 112 10.11 3.88 15.12
C GLU A 112 9.25 3.51 16.33
N ILE A 113 9.41 2.28 16.81
CA ILE A 113 8.66 1.74 17.96
C ILE A 113 9.66 1.17 18.97
N GLY A 114 9.63 1.71 20.18
CA GLY A 114 10.61 1.39 21.22
C GLY A 114 12.01 1.85 20.81
N ASN A 115 12.97 0.91 20.73
CA ASN A 115 14.36 1.19 20.37
C ASN A 115 14.70 0.76 18.93
N GLY A 116 13.70 0.50 18.08
CA GLY A 116 13.93 -0.08 16.75
C GLY A 116 12.94 0.40 15.70
N TRP A 117 13.28 0.09 14.45
CA TRP A 117 12.43 0.32 13.29
C TRP A 117 11.73 -0.97 12.90
N MET A 118 10.43 -0.91 12.63
CA MET A 118 9.65 -2.01 12.06
C MET A 118 9.08 -1.65 10.70
N ASP A 119 9.13 -2.59 9.76
CA ASP A 119 8.46 -2.44 8.47
C ASP A 119 6.95 -2.62 8.65
N VAL A 120 6.17 -1.77 7.98
CA VAL A 120 4.69 -1.78 7.99
C VAL A 120 4.18 -1.71 6.56
N ASP A 121 3.37 -2.70 6.18
CA ASP A 121 2.78 -2.82 4.84
C ASP A 121 1.27 -3.14 4.92
N ALA A 122 0.45 -2.17 4.51
CA ALA A 122 -1.02 -2.20 4.52
C ALA A 122 -1.62 -2.36 3.11
N THR A 123 -0.87 -2.90 2.16
CA THR A 123 -1.28 -2.93 0.75
C THR A 123 -2.55 -3.75 0.52
N TRP A 124 -2.57 -4.98 1.01
CA TRP A 124 -3.62 -5.94 0.71
C TRP A 124 -4.69 -5.97 1.81
N PRO A 125 -5.98 -5.79 1.46
CA PRO A 125 -7.08 -5.97 2.41
C PRO A 125 -7.18 -7.44 2.83
N VAL A 126 -7.79 -7.74 3.98
CA VAL A 126 -7.86 -9.11 4.52
C VAL A 126 -8.44 -10.12 3.53
N GLN A 127 -9.45 -9.69 2.77
CA GLN A 127 -10.16 -10.49 1.79
C GLN A 127 -9.24 -10.95 0.66
N ALA A 128 -8.19 -10.18 0.32
CA ALA A 128 -7.24 -10.56 -0.73
C ALA A 128 -6.40 -11.81 -0.37
N GLY A 129 -6.38 -12.23 0.89
CA GLY A 129 -5.69 -13.43 1.31
C GLY A 129 -6.25 -14.71 0.70
N SER A 130 -7.56 -14.77 0.40
CA SER A 130 -8.16 -15.91 -0.31
C SER A 130 -7.69 -16.03 -1.76
N LEU A 131 -7.15 -14.93 -2.30
CA LEU A 131 -6.58 -14.83 -3.64
C LEU A 131 -5.07 -15.06 -3.65
N GLY A 132 -4.47 -15.48 -2.53
CA GLY A 132 -3.03 -15.76 -2.44
C GLY A 132 -2.15 -14.54 -2.14
N MET A 133 -2.73 -13.37 -1.86
CA MET A 133 -1.95 -12.17 -1.50
C MET A 133 -1.38 -12.26 -0.07
N PRO A 134 -0.15 -11.76 0.18
CA PRO A 134 0.44 -11.73 1.52
C PRO A 134 -0.23 -10.66 2.41
N VAL A 135 -1.16 -11.07 3.28
CA VAL A 135 -1.93 -10.14 4.13
C VAL A 135 -1.32 -10.03 5.53
N ASN A 136 -1.01 -8.80 5.95
CA ASN A 136 -0.69 -8.48 7.34
C ASN A 136 -1.98 -8.29 8.16
N ARG A 137 -2.42 -9.35 8.86
CA ARG A 137 -3.71 -9.39 9.58
C ARG A 137 -3.71 -8.61 10.89
N GLU A 138 -2.56 -8.47 11.53
CA GLU A 138 -2.42 -7.86 12.84
C GLU A 138 -1.31 -6.81 12.83
N PHE A 139 -1.49 -5.77 13.63
CA PHE A 139 -0.43 -4.81 13.93
C PHE A 139 0.16 -5.17 15.29
N LEU A 140 1.37 -5.75 15.28
CA LEU A 140 2.09 -6.13 16.48
C LEU A 140 3.29 -5.19 16.66
N PRO A 141 3.29 -4.30 17.68
CA PRO A 141 4.38 -3.35 17.90
C PRO A 141 5.74 -4.05 18.02
N GLY A 142 6.73 -3.60 17.25
CA GLY A 142 8.08 -4.14 17.22
C GLY A 142 8.29 -5.37 16.32
N VAL A 143 7.24 -5.87 15.65
CA VAL A 143 7.33 -7.00 14.71
C VAL A 143 7.18 -6.48 13.29
N SER A 144 8.22 -6.63 12.46
CA SER A 144 8.17 -6.22 11.05
C SER A 144 7.16 -7.06 10.26
N MET A 145 6.38 -6.38 9.44
CA MET A 145 5.39 -6.98 8.55
C MET A 145 6.03 -7.60 7.30
N SER A 146 5.33 -8.55 6.68
CA SER A 146 5.72 -9.05 5.36
C SER A 146 5.38 -8.01 4.30
N LEU A 147 6.27 -7.78 3.34
CA LEU A 147 6.00 -6.87 2.23
C LEU A 147 5.04 -7.50 1.22
N ALA A 148 4.31 -6.64 0.51
CA ALA A 148 3.39 -7.03 -0.56
C ALA A 148 4.06 -7.70 -1.76
N CYS A 149 5.39 -7.62 -1.86
CA CYS A 149 6.20 -8.06 -2.99
C CYS A 149 7.56 -8.63 -2.55
N ASN A 150 8.23 -9.33 -3.47
CA ASN A 150 9.63 -9.72 -3.31
C ASN A 150 10.53 -8.55 -3.71
N ALA A 151 11.04 -7.82 -2.71
CA ALA A 151 11.88 -6.65 -2.92
C ALA A 151 13.25 -7.02 -3.53
N ILE A 152 13.72 -6.19 -4.47
CA ILE A 152 15.04 -6.30 -5.11
C ILE A 152 16.00 -5.29 -4.48
N GLU A 153 15.62 -4.01 -4.47
CA GLU A 153 16.43 -2.92 -3.91
C GLU A 153 15.54 -1.99 -3.06
N TYR A 154 16.08 -1.46 -1.97
CA TYR A 154 15.36 -0.62 -1.00
C TYR A 154 15.84 0.83 -1.05
N PHE A 155 14.91 1.75 -0.86
CA PHE A 155 15.15 3.19 -0.89
C PHE A 155 14.45 3.88 0.29
N ASP A 156 15.22 4.62 1.09
CA ASP A 156 14.68 5.59 2.05
C ASP A 156 14.29 6.85 1.27
N VAL A 157 13.05 7.32 1.42
CA VAL A 157 12.63 8.60 0.84
C VAL A 157 13.18 9.72 1.71
N PRO A 158 14.11 10.56 1.20
CA PRO A 158 14.77 11.56 2.04
C PRO A 158 13.78 12.55 2.65
N GLY A 159 14.06 12.99 3.88
CA GLY A 159 13.26 14.02 4.54
C GLY A 159 13.17 15.30 3.70
N GLY A 160 11.96 15.85 3.58
CA GLY A 160 11.66 17.03 2.77
C GLY A 160 11.47 16.75 1.26
N VAL A 161 11.67 15.52 0.80
CA VAL A 161 11.33 15.12 -0.57
C VAL A 161 9.88 14.64 -0.61
N GLU A 162 9.14 15.10 -1.61
CA GLU A 162 7.77 14.65 -1.84
C GLU A 162 7.79 13.17 -2.30
N PRO A 163 7.18 12.23 -1.55
CA PRO A 163 7.32 10.80 -1.83
C PRO A 163 6.82 10.38 -3.20
N GLN A 164 5.76 10.98 -3.72
CA GLN A 164 5.22 10.60 -5.02
C GLN A 164 6.15 10.97 -6.17
N ALA A 165 6.77 12.14 -6.14
CA ALA A 165 7.77 12.58 -7.10
C ALA A 165 9.01 11.67 -7.07
N PHE A 166 9.45 11.28 -5.86
CA PHE A 166 10.54 10.31 -5.71
C PHE A 166 10.18 8.94 -6.31
N LYS A 167 8.95 8.47 -6.07
CA LYS A 167 8.44 7.22 -6.65
C LYS A 167 8.38 7.27 -8.17
N GLU A 168 7.86 8.34 -8.73
CA GLU A 168 7.76 8.52 -10.18
C GLU A 168 9.13 8.54 -10.84
N ASP A 169 10.12 9.14 -10.18
CA ASP A 169 11.49 9.10 -10.65
C ASP A 169 12.11 7.69 -10.60
N LEU A 170 11.86 6.93 -9.53
CA LEU A 170 12.25 5.52 -9.46
C LEU A 170 11.55 4.67 -10.53
N ILE A 171 10.26 4.90 -10.78
CA ILE A 171 9.51 4.20 -11.83
C ILE A 171 10.14 4.49 -13.19
N ARG A 172 10.42 5.76 -13.51
CA ARG A 172 11.07 6.11 -14.79
C ARG A 172 12.42 5.42 -14.95
N ARG A 173 13.26 5.41 -13.91
CA ARG A 173 14.59 4.80 -13.95
C ARG A 173 14.57 3.28 -14.01
N PHE A 174 13.74 2.64 -13.20
CA PHE A 174 13.70 1.19 -13.05
C PHE A 174 12.83 0.50 -14.11
N CYS A 175 11.67 1.07 -14.43
CA CYS A 175 10.74 0.48 -15.40
C CYS A 175 11.11 0.88 -16.83
N GLY A 176 11.70 2.05 -17.04
CA GLY A 176 12.17 2.49 -18.36
C GLY A 176 11.06 2.44 -19.43
N GLY A 177 11.29 1.69 -20.50
CA GLY A 177 10.31 1.49 -21.58
C GLY A 177 9.08 0.65 -21.21
N GLU A 178 9.06 0.04 -20.03
CA GLU A 178 8.01 -0.89 -19.58
C GLU A 178 6.87 -0.22 -18.79
N VAL A 179 6.88 1.12 -18.69
CA VAL A 179 5.88 1.86 -17.89
C VAL A 179 4.45 1.54 -18.31
N ASP A 180 4.16 1.43 -19.60
CA ASP A 180 2.80 1.12 -20.08
C ASP A 180 2.37 -0.30 -19.70
N ARG A 181 3.28 -1.28 -19.79
CA ARG A 181 3.02 -2.67 -19.39
C ARG A 181 2.80 -2.79 -17.89
N ARG A 182 3.61 -2.07 -17.11
CA ARG A 182 3.43 -1.91 -15.67
C ARG A 182 2.07 -1.29 -15.34
N GLU A 183 1.69 -0.20 -16.00
CA GLU A 183 0.42 0.47 -15.75
C GLU A 183 -0.76 -0.45 -16.09
N ALA A 184 -0.71 -1.18 -17.20
CA ALA A 184 -1.71 -2.19 -17.55
C ALA A 184 -1.80 -3.29 -16.48
N PHE A 185 -0.67 -3.75 -15.96
CA PHE A 185 -0.64 -4.75 -14.89
C PHE A 185 -1.30 -4.24 -13.61
N ILE A 186 -0.93 -3.04 -13.15
CA ILE A 186 -1.49 -2.45 -11.93
C ILE A 186 -3.00 -2.17 -12.08
N LEU A 187 -3.45 -1.71 -13.25
CA LEU A 187 -4.87 -1.48 -13.54
C LEU A 187 -5.66 -2.79 -13.54
N GLY A 188 -5.16 -3.81 -14.23
CA GLY A 188 -5.80 -5.13 -14.25
C GLY A 188 -5.84 -5.78 -12.86
N MET A 189 -4.78 -5.65 -12.07
CA MET A 189 -4.73 -6.17 -10.70
C MET A 189 -5.73 -5.44 -9.80
N SER A 190 -5.85 -4.12 -9.95
CA SER A 190 -6.85 -3.34 -9.22
C SER A 190 -8.28 -3.75 -9.57
N ALA A 191 -8.58 -3.96 -10.86
CA ALA A 191 -9.90 -4.42 -11.29
C ALA A 191 -10.23 -5.82 -10.77
N TRP A 192 -9.29 -6.76 -10.92
CA TRP A 192 -9.45 -8.13 -10.43
C TRP A 192 -9.67 -8.18 -8.91
N LEU A 193 -8.88 -7.43 -8.13
CA LEU A 193 -9.08 -7.36 -6.68
C LEU A 193 -10.44 -6.76 -6.33
N ALA A 194 -10.84 -5.68 -6.99
CA ALA A 194 -12.14 -5.05 -6.74
C ALA A 194 -13.33 -5.99 -6.99
N GLU A 195 -13.22 -6.94 -7.92
CA GLU A 195 -14.25 -7.94 -8.18
C GLU A 195 -14.29 -9.08 -7.14
N ASN A 196 -13.18 -9.29 -6.42
CA ASN A 196 -12.97 -10.49 -5.61
C ASN A 196 -12.73 -10.21 -4.12
N THR A 197 -12.71 -8.94 -3.68
CA THR A 197 -12.45 -8.54 -2.28
C THR A 197 -13.55 -7.65 -1.69
N VAL A 198 -14.79 -7.76 -2.17
CA VAL A 198 -15.95 -7.00 -1.67
C VAL A 198 -16.56 -7.66 -0.45
#